data_AF-A0A965HUW0-F1
#
_entry.id   AF-A0A965HUW0-F1
#
_cell.length_a   1.000
_cell.length_b   1.000
_cell.length_c   1.000
_cell.angle_alpha   90.00
_cell.angle_beta   90.00
_cell.angle_gamma   90.00
#
_symmetry.space_group_name_H-M   'P 1'
#
loop_
_entity.id
_entity.type
_entity.pdbx_description
1 polymer ?
#
loop_
_entity_poly.entity_id
_entity_poly.type
_entity_poly.pdbx_seq_one_letter_code
_entity_poly.pdbx_strand_id
1 'polypeptide(L)'
;MTTGKKENDRPEAEAYESVTPESPASEIPQESEDAPEDAPASEPDELETLRAENESLRDEFLRAKAEAENARKRAQTEITNARRFAVEGFAGELLNVRDSLDLARAVDLNEGDSVVERVVEGLELTLRQLDSVFERFSVYEIVLKTPKITPHY
;
A
#
# COMPACT_ATOMS: atom_id res chain seq x y z
N MET A 1 -14.33 42.54 -16.50
CA MET A 1 -12.99 43.00 -16.91
C MET A 1 -12.80 44.41 -16.40
N THR A 2 -11.87 44.61 -15.45
CA THR A 2 -11.15 45.84 -14.99
C THR A 2 -10.82 45.67 -13.49
N THR A 3 -9.74 44.97 -13.10
CA THR A 3 -8.35 45.45 -12.88
C THR A 3 -8.22 46.77 -12.11
N GLY A 4 -7.83 46.67 -10.84
CA GLY A 4 -7.17 47.73 -10.07
C GLY A 4 -5.70 47.35 -9.83
N LYS A 5 -4.80 48.16 -10.39
CA LYS A 5 -3.33 48.05 -10.38
C LYS A 5 -2.77 49.25 -9.60
N LYS A 6 -1.85 49.00 -8.67
CA LYS A 6 -0.82 49.93 -8.16
C LYS A 6 0.41 49.03 -7.91
N GLU A 7 1.48 49.02 -8.73
CA GLU A 7 2.59 50.00 -8.84
C GLU A 7 3.10 50.44 -7.46
N ASN A 8 4.38 50.48 -7.11
CA ASN A 8 5.70 50.33 -7.75
C ASN A 8 6.67 50.35 -6.52
N ASP A 9 7.83 49.71 -6.40
CA ASP A 9 9.10 50.10 -7.02
C ASP A 9 10.19 49.15 -6.47
N ARG A 10 11.01 48.61 -7.38
CA ARG A 10 12.35 48.02 -7.18
C ARG A 10 13.31 48.89 -8.00
N PRO A 11 14.60 49.06 -7.64
CA PRO A 11 15.67 48.10 -8.06
C PRO A 11 16.71 47.81 -6.95
N GLU A 12 17.39 46.63 -6.90
CA GLU A 12 18.75 46.32 -7.44
C GLU A 12 19.85 47.32 -7.03
N ALA A 13 21.10 47.00 -6.72
CA ALA A 13 21.91 45.78 -6.56
C ALA A 13 23.31 46.23 -6.04
N GLU A 14 24.19 45.25 -5.80
CA GLU A 14 25.66 45.32 -5.85
C GLU A 14 26.48 45.65 -4.59
N ALA A 15 27.57 44.89 -4.52
CA ALA A 15 28.55 44.71 -3.47
C ALA A 15 29.79 45.57 -3.71
N TYR A 16 30.55 45.87 -2.65
CA TYR A 16 31.98 46.10 -2.78
C TYR A 16 32.73 45.78 -1.48
N GLU A 17 33.85 45.10 -1.70
CA GLU A 17 34.88 44.65 -0.79
C GLU A 17 35.92 45.77 -0.54
N SER A 18 36.72 45.57 0.51
CA SER A 18 38.10 46.03 0.74
C SER A 18 38.37 47.36 1.49
N VAL A 19 39.18 47.23 2.54
CA VAL A 19 40.53 47.85 2.78
C VAL A 19 40.73 48.27 4.25
N THR A 20 41.67 47.60 4.92
CA THR A 20 42.39 47.98 6.16
C THR A 20 43.38 49.12 5.91
N PRO A 21 43.74 50.01 6.87
CA PRO A 21 44.68 49.72 7.98
C PRO A 21 44.25 50.48 9.27
N GLU A 22 44.88 50.52 10.46
CA GLU A 22 46.27 50.45 10.91
C GLU A 22 46.26 50.29 12.45
N SER A 23 47.34 49.73 12.99
CA SER A 23 47.64 49.57 14.43
C SER A 23 47.96 50.93 15.11
N PRO A 24 48.03 51.03 16.46
CA PRO A 24 49.25 50.59 17.14
C PRO A 24 49.03 49.77 18.42
N ALA A 25 49.99 48.89 18.66
CA ALA A 25 50.22 48.15 19.88
C ALA A 25 50.76 49.05 21.01
N SER A 26 50.43 48.71 22.26
CA SER A 26 51.37 48.85 23.39
C SER A 26 50.98 47.90 24.54
N GLU A 27 51.93 47.01 24.84
CA GLU A 27 52.29 46.37 26.12
C GLU A 27 51.24 45.94 27.17
N ILE A 28 51.11 44.63 27.31
CA ILE A 28 51.02 43.87 28.58
C ILE A 28 52.50 43.68 29.05
N PRO A 29 52.91 43.47 30.33
CA PRO A 29 52.28 42.53 31.27
C PRO A 29 52.47 42.72 32.81
N GLN A 30 51.85 41.76 33.55
CA GLN A 30 52.13 41.23 34.90
C GLN A 30 51.00 41.47 35.93
N GLU A 31 50.12 40.50 36.19
CA GLU A 31 50.29 39.26 36.97
C GLU A 31 50.10 39.47 38.48
N SER A 32 48.98 38.97 38.99
CA SER A 32 48.81 38.58 40.40
C SER A 32 47.86 37.38 40.44
N GLU A 33 48.36 36.30 41.05
CA GLU A 33 47.74 34.99 41.18
C GLU A 33 46.61 34.94 42.21
N ASP A 34 45.76 33.92 42.01
CA ASP A 34 45.05 33.10 43.00
C ASP A 34 43.64 33.50 43.45
N ALA A 35 42.65 32.84 42.85
CA ALA A 35 41.67 32.01 43.55
C ALA A 35 40.90 31.13 42.54
N PRO A 36 40.75 29.82 42.76
CA PRO A 36 39.93 28.96 41.92
C PRO A 36 38.47 29.13 42.34
N GLU A 37 37.73 30.00 41.64
CA GLU A 37 36.28 30.00 41.76
C GLU A 37 35.73 28.99 40.75
N ASP A 38 35.58 27.78 41.27
CA ASP A 38 34.77 26.69 40.75
C ASP A 38 33.39 27.28 40.37
N ALA A 39 33.27 27.73 39.12
CA ALA A 39 31.96 28.00 38.55
C ALA A 39 31.20 26.68 38.66
N PRO A 40 30.03 26.62 39.33
CA PRO A 40 29.25 25.41 39.26
C PRO A 40 29.02 25.18 37.78
N ALA A 41 29.52 24.06 37.26
CA ALA A 41 29.03 23.52 36.03
C ALA A 41 27.51 23.50 36.22
N SER A 42 26.80 24.45 35.60
CA SER A 42 25.36 24.37 35.49
C SER A 42 25.14 23.01 34.89
N GLU A 43 24.62 22.08 35.69
CA GLU A 43 24.17 20.79 35.21
C GLU A 43 23.40 21.09 33.92
N PRO A 44 23.78 20.53 32.76
CA PRO A 44 22.93 20.63 31.59
C PRO A 44 21.52 20.22 32.05
N ASP A 45 20.67 21.24 31.99
CA ASP A 45 19.45 21.44 32.74
C ASP A 45 18.55 20.21 32.56
N GLU A 46 18.14 19.52 33.62
CA GLU A 46 17.19 18.38 33.52
C GLU A 46 16.00 18.75 32.62
N LEU A 47 15.59 20.02 32.64
CA LEU A 47 14.56 20.56 31.76
C LEU A 47 14.93 20.53 30.28
N GLU A 48 16.18 20.80 29.90
CA GLU A 48 16.65 20.69 28.51
C GLU A 48 16.70 19.23 28.05
N THR A 49 17.15 18.32 28.92
CA THR A 49 17.13 16.87 28.63
C THR A 49 15.71 16.34 28.43
N LEU A 50 14.79 16.72 29.31
CA LEU A 50 13.36 16.37 29.22
C LEU A 50 12.70 16.98 27.99
N ARG A 51 13.08 18.20 27.58
CA ARG A 51 12.57 18.82 26.34
C ARG A 51 13.04 18.05 25.11
N ALA A 52 14.33 17.70 25.05
CA ALA A 52 14.89 16.93 23.94
C ALA A 52 14.27 15.53 23.84
N GLU A 53 14.07 14.84 24.97
CA GLU A 53 13.38 13.55 25.01
C GLU A 53 11.92 13.69 24.55
N ASN A 54 11.22 14.74 24.99
CA ASN A 54 9.84 14.98 24.57
C ASN A 54 9.73 15.27 23.07
N GLU A 55 10.69 16.01 22.50
CA GLU A 55 10.77 16.26 21.07
C GLU A 55 11.03 14.97 20.28
N SER A 56 11.99 14.14 20.72
CA SER A 56 12.25 12.82 20.13
C SER A 56 11.01 11.92 20.16
N LEU A 57 10.30 11.86 21.30
CA LEU A 57 9.08 11.07 21.45
C LEU A 57 7.93 11.59 20.59
N ARG A 58 7.80 12.90 20.43
CA ARG A 58 6.82 13.51 19.51
C ARG A 58 7.13 13.15 18.07
N ASP A 59 8.38 13.21 17.67
CA ASP A 59 8.81 12.85 16.32
C ASP A 59 8.58 11.36 16.04
N GLU A 60 8.93 10.49 16.99
CA GLU A 60 8.67 9.05 16.90
C GLU A 60 7.16 8.77 16.82
N PHE A 61 6.35 9.43 17.66
CA PHE A 61 4.90 9.30 17.65
C PHE A 61 4.29 9.74 16.32
N LEU A 62 4.69 10.91 15.79
CA LEU A 62 4.20 11.42 14.52
C LEU A 62 4.57 10.51 13.36
N ARG A 63 5.80 9.99 13.38
CA ARG A 63 6.26 9.00 12.40
C ARG A 63 5.46 7.70 12.50
N ALA A 64 5.31 7.14 13.70
CA ALA A 64 4.53 5.91 13.92
C ALA A 64 3.08 6.08 13.48
N LYS A 65 2.47 7.25 13.77
CA LYS A 65 1.12 7.59 13.31
C LYS A 65 1.03 7.63 11.80
N ALA A 66 1.99 8.27 11.12
CA ALA A 66 2.03 8.32 9.66
C ALA A 66 2.22 6.93 9.03
N GLU A 67 3.09 6.10 9.61
CA GLU A 67 3.28 4.71 9.18
C GLU A 67 1.99 3.88 9.34
N ALA A 68 1.28 4.05 10.46
CA ALA A 68 -0.01 3.39 10.70
C ALA A 68 -1.10 3.85 9.71
N GLU A 69 -1.20 5.15 9.42
CA GLU A 69 -2.14 5.68 8.43
C GLU A 69 -1.82 5.18 7.01
N ASN A 70 -0.54 5.14 6.63
CA ASN A 70 -0.10 4.59 5.36
C ASN A 70 -0.40 3.09 5.25
N ALA A 71 -0.15 2.31 6.30
CA ALA A 71 -0.49 0.89 6.35
C ALA A 71 -2.00 0.67 6.24
N ARG A 72 -2.81 1.46 6.95
CA ARG A 72 -4.28 1.40 6.86
C ARG A 72 -4.77 1.69 5.44
N LYS A 73 -4.25 2.73 4.80
CA LYS A 73 -4.61 3.09 3.42
C LYS A 73 -4.24 1.97 2.45
N ARG A 74 -3.03 1.40 2.59
CA ARG A 74 -2.58 0.25 1.78
C ARG A 74 -3.51 -0.95 1.96
N ALA A 75 -3.80 -1.35 3.20
CA ALA A 75 -4.68 -2.46 3.49
C ALA A 75 -6.09 -2.25 2.89
N GLN A 76 -6.63 -1.03 2.94
CA GLN A 76 -7.93 -0.72 2.34
C GLN A 76 -7.91 -0.90 0.81
N THR A 77 -6.83 -0.49 0.16
CA THR A 77 -6.63 -0.70 -1.28
C THR A 77 -6.50 -2.19 -1.61
N GLU A 78 -5.73 -2.95 -0.83
CA GLU A 78 -5.57 -4.40 -1.00
C GLU A 78 -6.90 -5.15 -0.84
N ILE A 79 -7.71 -4.82 0.18
CA ILE A 79 -9.04 -5.40 0.37
C ILE A 79 -9.94 -5.10 -0.84
N THR A 80 -9.90 -3.87 -1.35
CA THR A 80 -10.71 -3.46 -2.50
C THR A 80 -10.28 -4.23 -3.76
N ASN A 81 -8.98 -4.37 -3.99
CA ASN A 81 -8.44 -5.14 -5.10
C ASN A 81 -8.78 -6.62 -4.96
N ALA A 82 -8.58 -7.21 -3.79
CA ALA A 82 -8.92 -8.60 -3.51
C ALA A 82 -10.40 -8.88 -3.82
N ARG A 83 -11.31 -7.98 -3.45
CA ARG A 83 -12.74 -8.10 -3.80
C ARG A 83 -12.99 -7.96 -5.30
N ARG A 84 -12.35 -6.98 -5.94
CA ARG A 84 -12.51 -6.72 -7.38
C ARG A 84 -12.03 -7.90 -8.24
N PHE A 85 -10.95 -8.56 -7.82
CA PHE A 85 -10.31 -9.65 -8.56
C PHE A 85 -10.57 -11.04 -7.95
N ALA A 86 -11.46 -11.14 -6.95
CA ALA A 86 -11.75 -12.41 -6.25
C ALA A 86 -12.20 -13.53 -7.18
N VAL A 87 -12.90 -13.20 -8.27
CA VAL A 87 -13.48 -14.17 -9.22
C VAL A 87 -12.67 -14.29 -10.52
N GLU A 88 -11.59 -13.51 -10.68
CA GLU A 88 -10.86 -13.44 -11.95
C GLU A 88 -10.27 -14.80 -12.34
N GLY A 89 -9.60 -15.47 -11.42
CA GLY A 89 -9.04 -16.81 -11.65
C GLY A 89 -10.14 -17.85 -11.96
N PHE A 90 -11.25 -17.81 -11.24
CA PHE A 90 -12.39 -18.70 -11.47
C PHE A 90 -13.01 -18.48 -12.85
N ALA A 91 -13.23 -17.22 -13.23
CA ALA A 91 -13.76 -16.86 -14.53
C ALA A 91 -12.82 -17.26 -15.67
N GLY A 92 -11.50 -17.13 -15.49
CA GLY A 92 -10.51 -17.58 -16.45
C GLY A 92 -10.57 -19.09 -16.69
N GLU A 93 -10.73 -19.89 -15.63
CA GLU A 93 -10.84 -21.34 -15.73
C GLU A 93 -12.15 -21.80 -16.38
N LEU A 94 -13.24 -21.05 -16.20
CA LEU A 94 -14.51 -21.31 -16.89
C LEU A 94 -14.44 -21.06 -18.41
N LEU A 95 -13.48 -20.27 -18.91
CA LEU A 95 -13.29 -20.12 -20.35
C LEU A 95 -12.86 -21.44 -20.99
N ASN A 96 -12.00 -22.22 -20.33
CA ASN A 96 -11.59 -23.53 -20.83
C ASN A 96 -12.78 -24.50 -20.93
N VAL A 97 -13.71 -24.44 -19.98
CA VAL A 97 -14.95 -25.23 -20.01
C VAL A 97 -15.85 -24.78 -21.16
N ARG A 98 -15.98 -23.46 -21.37
CA ARG A 98 -16.72 -22.89 -22.49
C ARG A 98 -16.15 -23.36 -23.83
N ASP A 99 -14.83 -23.37 -23.99
CA ASP A 99 -14.18 -23.80 -25.23
C ASP A 99 -14.47 -25.29 -25.52
N SER A 100 -14.45 -26.14 -24.49
CA SER A 100 -14.87 -27.55 -24.61
C SER A 100 -16.34 -27.70 -25.04
N LEU A 101 -17.24 -26.84 -24.53
CA LEU A 101 -18.64 -26.82 -24.94
C LEU A 101 -18.84 -26.29 -26.37
N ASP A 102 -18.06 -25.29 -26.79
CA ASP A 102 -18.09 -24.77 -28.16
C ASP A 102 -17.62 -25.85 -29.16
N LEU A 103 -16.64 -26.68 -28.78
CA LEU A 103 -16.25 -27.87 -29.55
C LEU A 103 -17.39 -28.89 -29.64
N ALA A 104 -18.05 -29.20 -28.53
CA ALA A 104 -19.18 -30.13 -28.51
C ALA A 104 -20.35 -29.65 -29.38
N ARG A 105 -20.61 -28.33 -29.41
CA ARG A 105 -21.64 -27.71 -30.24
C ARG A 105 -21.36 -27.79 -31.74
N ALA A 106 -20.08 -27.85 -32.14
CA ALA A 106 -19.69 -27.92 -33.54
C ALA A 106 -19.88 -29.31 -34.17
N VAL A 107 -20.22 -30.33 -33.37
CA VAL A 107 -20.43 -31.70 -33.84
C VAL A 107 -21.74 -31.83 -34.61
N ASP A 108 -21.70 -32.37 -35.83
CA ASP A 108 -22.89 -32.67 -36.62
C ASP A 108 -23.52 -34.00 -36.16
N LEU A 109 -24.66 -33.91 -35.48
CA LEU A 109 -25.38 -35.06 -34.95
C LEU A 109 -26.07 -35.92 -36.03
N ASN A 110 -26.12 -35.45 -37.27
CA ASN A 110 -26.78 -36.18 -38.36
C ASN A 110 -25.89 -37.26 -38.99
N GLU A 111 -24.64 -37.39 -38.57
CA GLU A 111 -23.69 -38.39 -39.07
C GLU A 111 -23.88 -39.81 -38.48
N GLY A 112 -24.96 -40.04 -37.71
CA GLY A 112 -25.41 -41.36 -37.23
C GLY A 112 -25.18 -41.63 -35.72
N ASP A 113 -25.70 -42.77 -35.23
CA ASP A 113 -25.75 -43.10 -33.79
C ASP A 113 -24.38 -43.08 -33.08
N SER A 114 -23.31 -43.46 -33.79
CA SER A 114 -21.92 -43.44 -33.26
C SER A 114 -21.41 -42.04 -32.89
N VAL A 115 -22.05 -40.98 -33.39
CA VAL A 115 -21.71 -39.58 -33.11
C VAL A 115 -22.29 -39.17 -31.77
N VAL A 116 -23.50 -39.64 -31.46
CA VAL A 116 -24.19 -39.34 -30.21
C VAL A 116 -23.40 -39.89 -29.02
N GLU A 117 -22.90 -41.12 -29.10
CA GLU A 117 -22.04 -41.71 -28.05
C GLU A 117 -20.77 -40.88 -27.82
N ARG A 118 -20.09 -40.43 -28.89
CA ARG A 118 -18.90 -39.57 -28.79
C ARG A 118 -19.19 -38.21 -28.17
N VAL A 119 -20.37 -37.64 -28.47
CA VAL A 119 -20.80 -36.36 -27.87
C VAL A 119 -21.07 -36.54 -26.38
N VAL A 120 -21.72 -37.64 -25.98
CA VAL A 120 -21.95 -37.96 -24.57
C VAL A 120 -20.63 -38.11 -23.82
N GLU A 121 -19.66 -38.83 -24.39
CA GLU A 121 -18.32 -38.98 -23.82
C GLU A 121 -17.61 -37.61 -23.67
N GLY A 122 -17.68 -36.76 -24.69
CA GLY A 122 -17.13 -35.40 -24.63
C GLY A 122 -17.79 -34.50 -23.58
N LEU A 123 -19.10 -34.64 -23.40
CA LEU A 123 -19.83 -33.94 -22.33
C LEU A 123 -19.43 -34.43 -20.95
N GLU A 124 -19.26 -35.74 -20.74
CA GLU A 124 -18.73 -36.27 -19.47
C GLU A 124 -17.34 -35.73 -19.16
N LEU A 125 -16.49 -35.61 -20.18
CA LEU A 125 -15.14 -35.07 -20.03
C LEU A 125 -15.18 -33.58 -19.64
N THR A 126 -16.10 -32.83 -20.23
CA THR A 126 -16.35 -31.42 -19.90
C THR A 126 -16.92 -31.26 -18.49
N LEU A 127 -17.81 -32.16 -18.05
CA LEU A 127 -18.32 -32.19 -16.68
C LEU A 127 -17.20 -32.44 -15.67
N ARG A 128 -16.34 -33.44 -15.90
CA ARG A 128 -15.17 -33.68 -15.04
C ARG A 128 -14.22 -32.49 -14.98
N GLN A 129 -14.04 -31.79 -16.10
CA GLN A 129 -13.26 -30.55 -16.14
C GLN A 129 -13.90 -29.47 -15.26
N LEU A 130 -15.22 -29.29 -15.34
CA LEU A 130 -15.97 -28.34 -14.52
C LEU A 130 -15.88 -28.68 -13.02
N ASP A 131 -16.06 -29.95 -12.65
CA ASP A 131 -15.92 -30.42 -11.27
C ASP A 131 -14.51 -30.12 -10.73
N SER A 132 -13.49 -30.36 -11.54
CA SER A 132 -12.09 -30.04 -11.20
C SER A 132 -11.86 -28.53 -11.03
N VAL A 133 -12.59 -27.67 -11.74
CA VAL A 133 -12.58 -26.22 -11.49
C VAL A 133 -13.21 -25.93 -10.13
N PHE A 134 -14.39 -26.49 -9.85
CA PHE A 134 -15.07 -26.26 -8.58
C PHE A 134 -14.23 -26.67 -7.37
N GLU A 135 -13.61 -27.85 -7.40
CA GLU A 135 -12.72 -28.32 -6.33
C GLU A 135 -11.55 -27.35 -6.09
N ARG A 136 -10.89 -26.88 -7.15
CA ARG A 136 -9.78 -25.90 -7.05
C ARG A 136 -10.19 -24.59 -6.40
N PHE A 137 -11.44 -24.16 -6.61
CA PHE A 137 -12.00 -22.95 -5.99
C PHE A 137 -12.82 -23.22 -4.73
N SER A 138 -12.72 -24.43 -4.15
CA SER A 138 -13.45 -24.83 -2.93
C SER A 138 -14.97 -24.67 -3.03
N VAL A 139 -15.52 -24.88 -4.23
CA VAL A 139 -16.96 -24.94 -4.49
C VAL A 139 -17.37 -26.41 -4.45
N TYR A 140 -18.40 -26.73 -3.67
CA TYR A 140 -18.88 -28.09 -3.50
C TYR A 140 -20.37 -28.18 -3.79
N GLU A 141 -20.79 -29.25 -4.47
CA GLU A 141 -22.20 -29.54 -4.69
C GLU A 141 -22.89 -29.88 -3.36
N ILE A 142 -24.03 -29.24 -3.10
CA ILE A 142 -24.88 -29.56 -1.95
C ILE A 142 -25.93 -30.57 -2.42
N VAL A 143 -25.70 -31.85 -2.14
CA VAL A 143 -26.69 -32.90 -2.44
C VAL A 143 -27.82 -32.85 -1.41
N LEU A 144 -28.95 -32.26 -1.81
CA LEU A 144 -30.19 -32.33 -1.03
C LEU A 144 -30.74 -33.74 -1.08
N LYS A 145 -30.47 -34.53 -0.05
CA LYS A 145 -31.10 -35.84 0.13
C LYS A 145 -32.57 -35.61 0.48
N THR A 146 -33.45 -35.63 -0.52
CA THR A 146 -34.89 -35.65 -0.25
C THR A 146 -35.18 -36.85 0.65
N PRO A 147 -35.85 -36.68 1.81
CA PRO A 147 -36.25 -37.82 2.61
C PRO A 147 -37.18 -38.67 1.75
N LYS A 148 -36.86 -39.97 1.63
CA LYS A 148 -37.77 -40.94 1.03
C LYS A 148 -39.10 -40.79 1.75
N ILE A 149 -40.10 -40.21 1.10
CA ILE A 149 -41.47 -40.18 1.61
C ILE A 149 -41.93 -41.64 1.56
N THR A 150 -41.74 -42.37 2.65
CA THR A 150 -42.38 -43.66 2.85
C THR A 150 -43.86 -43.39 3.06
N PRO A 151 -44.75 -43.80 2.14
CA PRO A 151 -46.17 -43.64 2.34
C PRO A 151 -46.59 -44.55 3.50
N HIS A 152 -46.93 -43.95 4.63
CA HIS A 152 -47.75 -44.61 5.64
C HIS A 152 -49.18 -44.15 5.41
N TYR A 153 -49.93 -44.98 4.69
CA TYR A 153 -51.35 -45.37 4.83
C TYR A 153 -51.87 -45.91 3.50
#